data_AF-A0A2A7ARI8-F1
#
_entry.id   AF-A0A2A7ARI8-F1
#
_cell.length_a   1.000
_cell.length_b   1.000
_cell.length_c   1.000
_cell.angle_alpha   90.00
_cell.angle_beta   90.00
_cell.angle_gamma   90.00
#
_symmetry.space_group_name_H-M   'P 1'
#
loop_
_entity.id
_entity.type
_entity.pdbx_description
1 polymer ?
#
loop_
_entity_poly.entity_id
_entity_poly.type
_entity_poly.pdbx_seq_one_letter_code
_entity_poly.pdbx_strand_id
1 'polypeptide(L)'
;MGEVTPITNDAEIETIEQAAATPYDSVNQHISKALAHYADLKNPDYENSVKEAISAVEAMCCVITGTSGRQATLGKAIKKLEESGIHIHGAMEKGFESLYGYASDENGIRHGGKDFKSVPPEDAKFMLISCSAFVNYLIEKWSKVENN
;
A
#
# COMPACT_ATOMS: atom_id res chain seq x y z
N MET A 1 8.42 -26.11 16.38
CA MET A 1 9.17 -25.24 15.44
C MET A 1 8.31 -24.00 15.28
N GLY A 2 8.69 -22.91 15.95
CA GLY A 2 8.02 -21.62 15.78
C GLY A 2 8.78 -20.88 14.70
N GLU A 3 8.24 -20.82 13.50
CA GLU A 3 8.69 -19.87 12.49
C GLU A 3 8.28 -18.49 12.99
N VAL A 4 9.21 -17.80 13.65
CA VAL A 4 9.25 -16.35 13.59
C VAL A 4 9.47 -16.09 12.10
N THR A 5 8.53 -15.47 11.40
CA THR A 5 8.75 -14.96 10.04
C THR A 5 9.20 -13.52 10.16
N PRO A 6 10.52 -13.22 10.15
CA PRO A 6 10.94 -11.85 10.08
C PRO A 6 10.82 -11.40 8.62
N ILE A 7 10.69 -10.10 8.41
CA ILE A 7 11.04 -9.49 7.13
C ILE A 7 12.57 -9.68 7.02
N THR A 8 13.04 -10.81 6.49
CA THR A 8 14.46 -11.23 6.54
C THR A 8 15.24 -11.03 5.27
N ASN A 9 14.57 -10.75 4.16
CA ASN A 9 15.30 -10.53 2.92
C ASN A 9 15.61 -9.04 2.80
N ASP A 10 16.88 -8.71 2.59
CA ASP A 10 17.37 -7.34 2.39
C ASP A 10 16.54 -6.60 1.35
N ALA A 11 16.09 -7.28 0.29
CA ALA A 11 15.23 -6.69 -0.74
C ALA A 11 13.85 -6.24 -0.20
N GLU A 12 13.25 -6.98 0.73
CA GLU A 12 11.98 -6.62 1.36
C GLU A 12 12.16 -5.42 2.29
N ILE A 13 13.24 -5.41 3.07
CA ILE A 13 13.59 -4.31 3.97
C ILE A 13 13.83 -3.04 3.16
N GLU A 14 14.69 -3.11 2.14
CA GLU A 14 15.02 -1.99 1.27
C GLU A 14 13.76 -1.43 0.58
N THR A 15 12.87 -2.30 0.11
CA THR A 15 11.61 -1.89 -0.51
C THR A 15 10.77 -1.03 0.44
N ILE A 16 10.66 -1.43 1.71
CA ILE A 16 9.89 -0.70 2.74
C ILE A 16 10.61 0.61 3.11
N GLU A 17 11.93 0.57 3.32
CA GLU A 17 12.71 1.75 3.68
C GLU A 17 12.67 2.83 2.60
N GLN A 18 12.78 2.44 1.33
CA GLN A 18 12.62 3.36 0.19
C GLN A 18 11.23 4.01 0.18
N ALA A 19 10.17 3.25 0.43
CA ALA A 19 8.79 3.77 0.47
C ALA A 19 8.51 4.63 1.71
N ALA A 20 9.29 4.46 2.78
CA ALA A 20 9.21 5.24 4.02
C ALA A 20 10.05 6.53 3.99
N ALA A 21 10.93 6.69 3.00
CA ALA A 21 11.90 7.78 2.90
C ALA A 21 11.75 8.58 1.59
N THR A 22 10.53 9.07 1.34
CA THR A 22 10.17 9.80 0.12
C THR A 22 10.07 11.31 0.39
N PRO A 23 9.99 12.17 -0.64
CA PRO A 23 9.64 13.58 -0.48
C PRO A 23 8.20 13.83 0.03
N TYR A 24 7.37 12.79 0.16
CA TYR A 24 5.94 12.88 0.45
C TYR A 24 5.65 12.41 1.88
N ASP A 25 5.56 13.35 2.82
CA ASP A 25 5.38 13.05 4.25
C ASP A 25 4.19 12.13 4.55
N SER A 26 3.06 12.33 3.86
CA SER A 26 1.86 11.50 4.06
C SER A 26 2.12 10.03 3.71
N VAL A 27 2.90 9.76 2.67
CA VAL A 27 3.28 8.40 2.26
C VAL A 27 4.18 7.78 3.32
N ASN A 28 5.21 8.51 3.73
CA ASN A 28 6.18 8.07 4.75
C ASN A 28 5.51 7.70 6.08
N GLN A 29 4.54 8.52 6.51
CA GLN A 29 3.79 8.29 7.75
C GLN A 29 2.97 7.00 7.70
N HIS A 30 2.29 6.74 6.59
CA HIS A 30 1.47 5.53 6.41
C HIS A 30 2.35 4.26 6.34
N ILE A 31 3.46 4.28 5.60
CA ILE A 31 4.39 3.15 5.56
C ILE A 31 4.99 2.87 6.95
N SER A 32 5.38 3.92 7.67
CA SER A 32 5.95 3.77 9.03
C SER A 32 4.95 3.17 10.02
N LYS A 33 3.69 3.61 9.98
CA LYS A 33 2.62 3.03 10.80
C LYS A 33 2.33 1.58 10.42
N ALA A 34 2.28 1.29 9.12
CA ALA A 34 2.06 -0.06 8.64
C ALA A 34 3.15 -1.02 9.16
N LEU A 35 4.42 -0.62 9.05
CA LEU A 35 5.55 -1.37 9.58
C LEU A 35 5.47 -1.53 11.11
N ALA A 36 5.14 -0.46 11.85
CA ALA A 36 5.02 -0.51 13.30
C ALA A 36 3.93 -1.48 13.78
N HIS A 37 2.77 -1.49 13.10
CA HIS A 37 1.69 -2.42 13.38
C HIS A 37 2.07 -3.88 13.07
N TYR A 38 2.83 -4.10 12.01
CA TYR A 38 3.32 -5.43 11.65
C TYR A 38 4.40 -5.96 12.62
N ALA A 39 5.35 -5.09 12.99
CA ALA A 39 6.56 -5.48 13.70
C ALA A 39 6.39 -5.59 15.23
N ASP A 40 5.22 -5.28 15.79
CA ASP A 40 4.96 -5.47 17.22
C ASP A 40 4.95 -6.97 17.57
N LEU A 41 6.07 -7.46 18.11
CA LEU A 41 6.23 -8.86 18.52
C LEU A 41 5.36 -9.26 19.72
N LYS A 42 4.80 -8.30 20.46
CA LYS A 42 3.96 -8.58 21.64
C LYS A 42 2.49 -8.63 21.26
N ASN A 43 2.04 -7.65 20.47
CA ASN A 43 0.64 -7.52 20.04
C ASN A 43 0.60 -7.02 18.59
N PRO A 44 0.87 -7.87 17.60
CA PRO A 44 0.86 -7.46 16.20
C PRO A 44 -0.56 -7.07 15.77
N ASP A 45 -0.65 -6.00 14.99
CA ASP A 45 -1.91 -5.48 14.46
C ASP A 45 -1.91 -5.57 12.93
N TYR A 46 -2.00 -6.81 12.45
CA TYR A 46 -1.94 -7.11 11.01
C TYR A 46 -3.05 -6.42 10.21
N GLU A 47 -4.22 -6.20 10.82
CA GLU A 47 -5.32 -5.47 10.21
C GLU A 47 -4.94 -4.01 9.96
N ASN A 48 -4.46 -3.29 10.98
CA ASN A 48 -4.04 -1.91 10.80
C ASN A 48 -2.76 -1.79 9.97
N SER A 49 -1.87 -2.80 9.97
CA SER A 49 -0.75 -2.88 9.02
C SER A 49 -1.24 -2.83 7.57
N VAL A 50 -2.21 -3.67 7.20
CA VAL A 50 -2.75 -3.69 5.83
C VAL A 50 -3.47 -2.37 5.50
N LYS A 51 -4.26 -1.83 6.44
CA LYS A 51 -4.97 -0.56 6.24
C LYS A 51 -4.02 0.59 5.94
N GLU A 52 -2.98 0.75 6.75
CA GLU A 52 -2.00 1.81 6.59
C GLU A 52 -1.15 1.61 5.33
N ALA A 53 -0.80 0.37 4.96
CA ALA A 53 -0.09 0.07 3.71
C ALA A 53 -0.89 0.53 2.48
N ILE A 54 -2.21 0.30 2.46
CA ILE A 54 -3.09 0.77 1.38
C ILE A 54 -3.22 2.29 1.41
N SER A 55 -3.33 2.88 2.60
CA SER A 55 -3.39 4.34 2.73
C SER A 55 -2.12 5.03 2.24
N ALA A 56 -0.94 4.38 2.29
CA ALA A 56 0.27 4.90 1.66
C ALA A 56 0.13 4.98 0.13
N VAL A 57 -0.45 3.95 -0.50
CA VAL A 57 -0.73 3.95 -1.94
C VAL A 57 -1.76 5.03 -2.29
N GLU A 58 -2.86 5.12 -1.53
CA GLU A 58 -3.88 6.14 -1.70
C GLU A 58 -3.26 7.55 -1.60
N ALA A 59 -2.39 7.78 -0.62
CA ALA A 59 -1.68 9.05 -0.44
C ALA A 59 -0.79 9.36 -1.65
N MET A 60 -0.05 8.38 -2.18
CA MET A 60 0.77 8.60 -3.39
C MET A 60 -0.08 8.91 -4.62
N CYS A 61 -1.21 8.22 -4.80
CA CYS A 61 -2.13 8.55 -5.89
C CYS A 61 -2.76 9.95 -5.71
N CYS A 62 -3.03 10.38 -4.48
CA CYS A 62 -3.50 11.75 -4.19
C CYS A 62 -2.46 12.80 -4.59
N VAL A 63 -1.18 12.55 -4.28
CA VAL A 63 -0.06 13.42 -4.69
C VAL A 63 -0.03 13.58 -6.21
N ILE A 64 -0.06 12.47 -6.95
CA ILE A 64 0.03 12.48 -8.42
C ILE A 64 -1.17 13.18 -9.05
N THR A 65 -2.37 12.87 -8.58
CA THR A 65 -3.62 13.30 -9.24
C THR A 65 -4.17 14.63 -8.71
N GLY A 66 -3.54 15.20 -7.68
CA GLY A 66 -4.04 16.37 -6.94
C GLY A 66 -5.43 16.16 -6.31
N THR A 67 -5.91 14.91 -6.21
CA THR A 67 -7.25 14.58 -5.70
C THR A 67 -7.20 14.35 -4.19
N SER A 68 -8.18 14.88 -3.43
CA SER A 68 -8.28 14.70 -1.97
C SER A 68 -9.67 14.24 -1.52
N GLY A 69 -9.75 13.61 -0.34
CA GLY A 69 -11.02 13.23 0.31
C GLY A 69 -11.70 11.99 -0.30
N ARG A 70 -13.05 11.88 -0.19
CA ARG A 70 -13.83 10.71 -0.65
C ARG A 70 -13.71 10.38 -2.15
N GLN A 71 -13.10 11.25 -2.95
CA GLN A 71 -12.82 10.98 -4.36
C GLN A 71 -11.53 10.17 -4.58
N ALA A 72 -10.69 10.04 -3.55
CA ALA A 72 -9.41 9.34 -3.59
C ALA A 72 -9.50 7.85 -3.21
N THR A 73 -10.64 7.19 -3.47
CA THR A 73 -10.69 5.74 -3.35
C THR A 73 -9.71 5.14 -4.36
N LEU A 74 -8.92 4.15 -3.95
CA LEU A 74 -7.80 3.63 -4.73
C LEU A 74 -8.14 3.27 -6.18
N GLY A 75 -9.26 2.57 -6.44
CA GLY A 75 -9.67 2.25 -7.82
C GLY A 75 -10.02 3.47 -8.69
N LYS A 76 -10.49 4.58 -8.09
CA LYS A 76 -10.68 5.85 -8.83
C LYS A 76 -9.36 6.58 -9.03
N ALA A 77 -8.47 6.49 -8.04
CA ALA A 77 -7.19 7.17 -8.06
C ALA A 77 -6.26 6.55 -9.12
N ILE A 78 -6.25 5.21 -9.27
CA ILE A 78 -5.49 4.50 -10.30
C ILE A 78 -5.92 4.93 -11.71
N LYS A 79 -7.23 5.03 -11.98
CA LYS A 79 -7.73 5.48 -13.30
C LYS A 79 -7.29 6.90 -13.66
N LYS A 80 -7.14 7.78 -12.66
CA LYS A 80 -6.67 9.15 -12.85
C LYS A 80 -5.16 9.27 -13.03
N LEU A 81 -4.39 8.21 -12.76
CA LEU A 81 -2.94 8.21 -13.00
C LEU A 81 -2.65 8.42 -14.49
N GLU A 82 -3.43 7.83 -15.40
CA GLU A 82 -3.26 8.02 -16.84
C GLU A 82 -3.46 9.49 -17.27
N GLU A 83 -4.47 10.16 -16.69
CA GLU A 83 -4.71 11.60 -16.92
C GLU A 83 -3.54 12.47 -16.44
N SER A 84 -2.76 11.96 -15.49
CA SER A 84 -1.57 12.61 -14.92
C SER A 84 -0.26 12.20 -15.63
N GLY A 85 -0.35 11.57 -16.82
CA GLY A 85 0.81 11.14 -17.60
C GLY A 85 1.45 9.83 -17.15
N ILE A 86 0.88 9.14 -16.15
CA ILE A 86 1.37 7.87 -15.64
C ILE A 86 0.67 6.74 -16.36
N HIS A 87 1.35 6.12 -17.33
CA HIS A 87 0.82 4.96 -18.02
C HIS A 87 1.12 3.64 -17.27
N ILE A 88 0.07 2.89 -16.97
CA ILE A 88 0.09 1.53 -16.42
C ILE A 88 -0.67 0.63 -17.41
N HIS A 89 -0.11 -0.53 -17.74
CA HIS A 89 -0.80 -1.46 -18.65
C HIS A 89 -2.14 -1.91 -18.03
N GLY A 90 -3.23 -1.88 -18.78
CA GLY A 90 -4.58 -2.11 -18.23
C GLY A 90 -4.79 -3.46 -17.52
N ALA A 91 -4.02 -4.50 -17.86
CA ALA A 91 -4.04 -5.77 -17.11
C ALA A 91 -3.41 -5.63 -15.70
N MET A 92 -2.34 -4.84 -15.58
CA MET A 92 -1.66 -4.56 -14.32
C MET A 92 -2.54 -3.67 -13.44
N GLU A 93 -3.18 -2.65 -14.02
CA GLU A 93 -4.21 -1.84 -13.34
C GLU A 93 -5.32 -2.71 -12.75
N LYS A 94 -5.94 -3.59 -13.54
CA LYS A 94 -6.99 -4.50 -13.06
C LYS A 94 -6.51 -5.44 -11.96
N GLY A 95 -5.26 -5.88 -12.03
CA GLY A 95 -4.63 -6.68 -10.97
C GLY A 95 -4.56 -5.92 -9.66
N PHE A 96 -4.13 -4.66 -9.70
CA PHE A 96 -4.12 -3.77 -8.54
C PHE A 96 -5.52 -3.51 -8.01
N GLU A 97 -6.48 -3.14 -8.87
CA GLU A 97 -7.88 -2.94 -8.45
C GLU A 97 -8.44 -4.17 -7.71
N SER A 98 -8.12 -5.38 -8.19
CA SER A 98 -8.57 -6.62 -7.57
C SER A 98 -7.89 -6.89 -6.22
N LEU A 99 -6.57 -6.67 -6.14
CA LEU A 99 -5.80 -6.83 -4.90
C LEU A 99 -6.28 -5.86 -3.81
N TYR A 100 -6.61 -4.62 -4.19
CA TYR A 100 -7.14 -3.64 -3.25
C TYR A 100 -8.62 -3.85 -2.93
N GLY A 101 -9.38 -4.45 -3.85
CA GLY A 101 -10.70 -4.98 -3.59
C GLY A 101 -10.70 -5.98 -2.43
N TYR A 102 -9.77 -6.93 -2.42
CA TYR A 102 -9.60 -7.89 -1.30
C TYR A 102 -9.49 -7.21 0.07
N ALA A 103 -8.81 -6.07 0.15
CA ALA A 103 -8.63 -5.36 1.41
C ALA A 103 -9.72 -4.31 1.71
N SER A 104 -10.47 -3.85 0.72
CA SER A 104 -11.47 -2.77 0.84
C SER A 104 -12.94 -3.21 0.71
N ASP A 105 -13.22 -4.46 0.38
CA ASP A 105 -14.60 -4.98 0.25
C ASP A 105 -15.34 -4.96 1.61
N GLU A 106 -16.68 -4.94 1.59
CA GLU A 106 -17.54 -4.91 2.79
C GLU A 106 -17.35 -6.14 3.69
N ASN A 107 -16.81 -7.23 3.13
CA ASN A 107 -16.37 -8.44 3.84
C ASN A 107 -14.83 -8.57 3.95
N GLY A 108 -14.10 -7.57 3.47
CA GLY A 108 -12.65 -7.49 3.48
C GLY A 108 -12.09 -6.92 4.79
N ILE A 109 -10.76 -6.84 4.83
CA ILE A 109 -9.96 -6.48 6.01
C ILE A 109 -10.36 -5.11 6.60
N ARG A 110 -10.75 -4.14 5.78
CA ARG A 110 -11.11 -2.78 6.24
C ARG A 110 -12.46 -2.67 6.95
N HIS A 111 -13.39 -3.58 6.69
CA HIS A 111 -14.78 -3.44 7.11
C HIS A 111 -15.22 -4.42 8.21
N GLY A 112 -14.36 -5.38 8.59
CA GLY A 112 -14.57 -6.22 9.76
C GLY A 112 -15.93 -6.93 9.75
N GLY A 113 -16.30 -7.48 8.59
CA GLY A 113 -17.56 -8.22 8.41
C GLY A 113 -17.72 -9.32 9.47
N LYS A 114 -18.96 -9.74 9.75
CA LYS A 114 -19.30 -10.66 10.85
C LYS A 114 -18.56 -12.01 10.83
N ASP A 115 -17.98 -12.39 9.68
CA ASP A 115 -17.20 -13.63 9.49
C ASP A 115 -15.68 -13.40 9.37
N PHE A 116 -15.19 -12.17 9.52
CA PHE A 116 -13.76 -11.85 9.44
C PHE A 116 -13.03 -12.36 10.70
N LYS A 117 -12.16 -13.37 10.53
CA LYS A 117 -11.48 -14.04 11.65
C LYS A 117 -10.23 -13.31 12.14
N SER A 118 -9.46 -12.69 11.25
CA SER A 118 -8.25 -11.88 11.48
C SER A 118 -7.42 -11.86 10.19
N VAL A 119 -6.55 -10.87 9.98
CA VAL A 119 -5.53 -10.92 8.90
C VAL A 119 -4.41 -11.89 9.29
N PRO A 120 -4.07 -12.89 8.46
CA PRO A 120 -2.88 -13.71 8.66
C PRO A 120 -1.57 -12.90 8.58
N PRO A 121 -0.53 -13.21 9.37
CA PRO A 121 0.77 -12.53 9.28
C PRO A 121 1.37 -12.50 7.87
N GLU A 122 1.25 -13.58 7.12
CA GLU A 122 1.75 -13.71 5.75
C GLU A 122 1.03 -12.76 4.78
N ASP A 123 -0.28 -12.59 4.92
CA ASP A 123 -1.08 -11.67 4.11
C ASP A 123 -0.71 -10.22 4.44
N ALA A 124 -0.54 -9.90 5.73
CA ALA A 124 -0.12 -8.57 6.14
C ALA A 124 1.29 -8.22 5.65
N LYS A 125 2.22 -9.18 5.71
CA LYS A 125 3.57 -9.02 5.17
C LYS A 125 3.55 -8.77 3.66
N PHE A 126 2.82 -9.62 2.94
CA PHE A 126 2.67 -9.50 1.49
C PHE A 126 2.11 -8.14 1.10
N MET A 127 1.08 -7.67 1.81
CA MET A 127 0.48 -6.37 1.56
C MET A 127 1.42 -5.20 1.88
N LEU A 128 2.13 -5.23 3.01
CA LEU A 128 3.11 -4.19 3.36
C LEU A 128 4.19 -4.05 2.29
N ILE A 129 4.78 -5.16 1.87
CA ILE A 129 5.85 -5.17 0.85
C ILE A 129 5.29 -4.76 -0.51
N SER A 130 4.16 -5.32 -0.93
CA SER A 130 3.57 -5.04 -2.25
C SER A 130 3.12 -3.58 -2.37
N CYS A 131 2.54 -3.01 -1.32
CA CYS A 131 2.18 -1.59 -1.29
C CYS A 131 3.42 -0.70 -1.31
N SER A 132 4.47 -1.05 -0.56
CA SER A 132 5.75 -0.32 -0.58
C SER A 132 6.38 -0.35 -1.97
N ALA A 133 6.45 -1.51 -2.61
CA ALA A 133 6.94 -1.65 -3.99
C ALA A 133 6.11 -0.83 -4.98
N PHE A 134 4.78 -0.80 -4.80
CA PHE A 134 3.91 -0.04 -5.68
C PHE A 134 4.07 1.48 -5.49
N VAL A 135 4.25 1.95 -4.26
CA VAL A 135 4.62 3.35 -3.97
C VAL A 135 5.93 3.71 -4.68
N ASN A 136 6.97 2.89 -4.53
CA ASN A 136 8.27 3.13 -5.18
C ASN A 136 8.11 3.19 -6.71
N TYR A 137 7.34 2.27 -7.29
CA TYR A 137 7.01 2.27 -8.72
C TYR A 137 6.29 3.55 -9.17
N LEU A 138 5.30 4.03 -8.41
CA LEU A 138 4.57 5.26 -8.72
C LEU A 138 5.46 6.49 -8.62
N ILE A 139 6.35 6.56 -7.63
CA ILE A 139 7.34 7.64 -7.50
C ILE A 139 8.30 7.65 -8.69
N GLU A 140 8.81 6.48 -9.09
CA GLU A 140 9.70 6.39 -10.24
C GLU A 140 9.00 6.85 -11.53
N LYS A 141 7.75 6.44 -11.74
CA LYS A 141 6.92 6.90 -12.85
C LYS A 141 6.67 8.41 -12.79
N TRP A 142 6.34 8.94 -11.62
CA TRP A 142 6.01 10.35 -11.41
C TRP A 142 7.21 11.26 -11.61
N SER A 143 8.39 10.87 -11.11
CA SER A 143 9.62 11.62 -11.33
C SER A 143 9.96 11.81 -12.82
N LYS A 144 9.56 10.88 -13.69
CA LYS A 144 9.74 11.01 -15.15
C LYS A 144 8.73 11.94 -15.81
N VAL A 145 7.57 12.16 -15.18
CA VAL A 145 6.56 13.12 -15.65
C VAL A 145 6.93 14.53 -15.21
N GLU A 146 7.32 14.73 -13.94
CA GLU A 146 7.70 16.07 -13.42
C GLU A 146 8.95 16.66 -14.07
N ASN A 147 9.85 15.82 -14.57
CA ASN A 147 11.10 16.25 -15.22
C ASN A 147 10.98 16.48 -16.74
N ASN A 148 9.77 16.34 -17.32
CA ASN A 148 9.47 16.64 -18.72
C ASN A 148 8.68 17.96 -18.84
#